data_AF-A0A2A9ENZ9-F1
#
_entry.id   AF-A0A2A9ENZ9-F1
#
_cell.length_a   1.000
_cell.length_b   1.000
_cell.length_c   1.000
_cell.angle_alpha   90.00
_cell.angle_beta   90.00
_cell.angle_gamma   90.00
#
_symmetry.space_group_name_H-M   'P 1'
#
loop_
_entity.id
_entity.type
_entity.pdbx_description
1 polymer ?
#
loop_
_entity_poly.entity_id
_entity_poly.type
_entity_poly.pdbx_seq_one_letter_code
_entity_poly.pdbx_strand_id
1 'polypeptide(L)'
;MTHYPAPVSTAPPEDAAVARAVRALRITLLVCAGACVALGLMGAALVLLTADSGALWPGLTLLAAGQVAGLLGAAAAGLGLRRVLTGTEPQPVTRRVRATLGRLGTALAVALAAGAAVWIVVRPTAWVAILACALVSAQLVVVLRFLRR
;
A
#
# COMPACT_ATOMS: atom_id res chain seq x y z
N MET A 1 -31.77 -33.32 23.84
CA MET A 1 -30.88 -32.24 23.34
C MET A 1 -29.44 -32.63 23.66
N THR A 2 -28.78 -33.26 22.70
CA THR A 2 -27.37 -33.67 22.79
C THR A 2 -26.49 -32.43 22.61
N HIS A 3 -25.85 -32.01 23.70
CA HIS A 3 -24.85 -30.95 23.70
C HIS A 3 -23.59 -31.50 23.01
N TYR A 4 -23.41 -31.20 21.73
CA TYR A 4 -22.17 -31.54 21.02
C TYR A 4 -21.11 -30.52 21.43
N PRO A 5 -20.01 -30.92 22.12
CA PRO A 5 -18.93 -29.99 22.43
C PRO A 5 -18.25 -29.59 21.11
N ALA A 6 -18.10 -28.28 20.90
CA ALA A 6 -17.39 -27.76 19.73
C ALA A 6 -15.96 -28.34 19.70
N PRO A 7 -15.43 -28.73 18.52
CA PRO A 7 -14.09 -29.27 18.41
C PRO A 7 -13.07 -28.23 18.90
N VAL A 8 -12.39 -28.56 20.00
CA VAL A 8 -11.27 -27.79 20.52
C VAL A 8 -10.14 -27.91 19.50
N SER A 9 -9.77 -26.79 18.88
CA SER A 9 -8.63 -26.74 17.97
C SER A 9 -7.36 -27.10 18.75
N THR A 10 -6.74 -28.24 18.41
CA THR A 10 -5.54 -28.79 19.07
C THR A 10 -4.22 -28.29 18.50
N ALA A 11 -4.25 -27.29 17.61
CA ALA A 11 -3.03 -26.72 17.08
C ALA A 11 -2.27 -26.00 18.21
N PRO A 12 -0.97 -26.28 18.42
CA PRO A 12 -0.19 -25.57 19.42
C PRO A 12 -0.26 -24.05 19.17
N PRO A 13 -0.25 -23.21 20.21
CA PRO A 13 -0.49 -21.77 20.11
C PRO A 13 0.45 -21.04 19.14
N GLU A 14 1.63 -21.63 18.86
CA GLU A 14 2.61 -21.17 17.89
C GLU A 14 2.12 -21.29 16.43
N ASP A 15 1.48 -22.41 16.06
CA ASP A 15 0.95 -22.64 14.71
C ASP A 15 -0.16 -21.65 14.36
N ALA A 16 -1.02 -21.34 15.34
CA ALA A 16 -2.06 -20.31 15.19
C ALA A 16 -1.47 -18.90 15.03
N ALA A 17 -0.32 -18.60 15.66
CA ALA A 17 0.37 -17.33 15.49
C ALA A 17 1.01 -17.21 14.09
N VAL A 18 1.67 -18.27 13.61
CA VAL A 18 2.26 -18.35 12.27
C VAL A 18 1.17 -18.20 11.20
N ALA A 19 0.07 -18.94 11.30
CA ALA A 19 -1.04 -18.87 10.34
C ALA A 19 -1.65 -17.46 10.25
N ARG A 20 -1.83 -16.78 11.39
CA ARG A 20 -2.31 -15.38 11.43
C ARG A 20 -1.32 -14.42 10.79
N ALA A 21 -0.03 -14.56 11.07
CA ALA A 21 1.01 -13.72 10.48
C ALA A 21 1.10 -13.89 8.96
N VAL A 22 1.08 -15.14 8.47
CA VAL A 22 1.08 -15.48 7.04
C VAL A 22 -0.14 -14.88 6.34
N ARG A 23 -1.35 -15.00 6.93
CA ARG A 23 -2.57 -14.41 6.38
C ARG A 23 -2.46 -12.89 6.28
N ALA A 24 -2.01 -12.22 7.33
CA ALA A 24 -1.84 -10.76 7.33
C ALA A 24 -0.83 -10.28 6.26
N LEU A 25 0.30 -10.98 6.12
CA LEU A 25 1.33 -10.66 5.13
C LEU A 25 0.85 -10.90 3.69
N ARG A 26 0.10 -11.97 3.45
CA ARG A 26 -0.54 -12.23 2.14
C ARG A 26 -1.55 -11.15 1.76
N ILE A 27 -2.43 -10.77 2.69
CA ILE A 27 -3.41 -9.69 2.46
C ILE A 27 -2.68 -8.39 2.12
N THR A 28 -1.64 -8.03 2.89
CA THR A 28 -0.83 -6.83 2.64
C THR A 28 -0.23 -6.86 1.23
N LEU A 29 0.36 -7.98 0.83
CA LEU A 29 0.95 -8.16 -0.49
C LEU A 29 -0.08 -8.01 -1.61
N LEU A 30 -1.22 -8.69 -1.51
CA LEU A 30 -2.29 -8.64 -2.50
C LEU A 30 -2.87 -7.23 -2.62
N VAL A 31 -3.10 -6.54 -1.50
CA VAL A 31 -3.62 -5.18 -1.48
C VAL A 31 -2.63 -4.20 -2.10
N CYS A 32 -1.34 -4.30 -1.77
CA CYS A 32 -0.31 -3.45 -2.37
C CYS A 32 -0.18 -3.71 -3.88
N ALA A 33 -0.20 -4.97 -4.32
CA ALA A 33 -0.17 -5.33 -5.74
C ALA A 33 -1.39 -4.78 -6.49
N GLY A 34 -2.59 -4.97 -5.93
CA GLY A 34 -3.84 -4.43 -6.49
C GLY A 34 -3.82 -2.90 -6.61
N ALA A 35 -3.31 -2.20 -5.58
CA ALA A 35 -3.14 -0.75 -5.64
C ALA A 35 -2.17 -0.31 -6.75
N CYS A 36 -1.06 -1.04 -6.96
CA CYS A 36 -0.12 -0.74 -8.03
C CYS A 36 -0.74 -0.89 -9.42
N VAL A 37 -1.55 -1.94 -9.62
CA VAL A 37 -2.29 -2.16 -10.87
C VAL A 37 -3.32 -1.05 -11.09
N ALA A 38 -4.11 -0.71 -10.07
CA ALA A 38 -5.10 0.36 -10.18
C ALA A 38 -4.46 1.72 -10.51
N LEU A 39 -3.35 2.07 -9.85
CA LEU A 39 -2.60 3.29 -10.16
C LEU A 39 -2.00 3.27 -11.58
N GLY A 40 -1.53 2.11 -12.04
CA GLY A 40 -1.02 1.96 -13.40
C GLY A 40 -2.11 2.16 -14.46
N LEU A 41 -3.29 1.58 -14.24
CA LEU A 41 -4.45 1.78 -15.11
C LEU A 41 -4.91 3.24 -15.12
N MET A 42 -4.91 3.90 -13.96
CA MET A 42 -5.25 5.33 -13.87
C MET A 42 -4.23 6.21 -14.62
N GLY A 43 -2.94 5.91 -14.49
CA GLY A 43 -1.89 6.59 -15.24
C GLY A 43 -2.03 6.41 -16.75
N ALA A 44 -2.33 5.19 -17.20
CA ALA A 44 -2.59 4.89 -18.61
C ALA A 44 -3.84 5.62 -19.13
N ALA A 45 -4.93 5.64 -18.34
CA ALA A 45 -6.15 6.36 -18.68
C ALA A 45 -5.90 7.87 -18.81
N LEU A 46 -5.11 8.47 -17.91
CA LEU A 46 -4.71 9.88 -18.00
C LEU A 46 -3.94 10.17 -19.29
N VAL A 47 -2.98 9.32 -19.66
CA VAL A 47 -2.23 9.46 -20.91
C VAL A 47 -3.14 9.39 -22.13
N LEU A 48 -4.13 8.50 -22.13
CA LEU A 48 -5.08 8.36 -23.24
C LEU A 48 -6.07 9.53 -23.33
N LEU A 49 -6.47 10.11 -22.19
CA LEU A 49 -7.45 11.19 -22.13
C LEU A 49 -6.84 12.59 -22.34
N THR A 50 -5.52 12.73 -22.22
CA THR A 50 -4.85 14.04 -22.29
C THR A 50 -4.04 14.14 -23.58
N ALA A 51 -4.51 14.96 -24.52
CA ALA A 51 -3.81 15.23 -25.78
C ALA A 51 -2.57 16.13 -25.59
N ASP A 52 -2.49 16.88 -24.49
CA ASP A 52 -1.42 17.83 -24.21
C ASP A 52 -0.38 17.24 -23.26
N SER A 53 0.78 16.89 -23.80
CA SER A 53 1.86 16.22 -23.08
C SER A 53 2.47 17.06 -21.96
N GLY A 54 2.34 18.40 -22.02
CA GLY A 54 2.81 19.31 -20.96
C GLY A 54 1.96 19.28 -19.69
N ALA A 55 0.66 18.94 -19.81
CA ALA A 55 -0.28 18.88 -18.69
C ALA A 55 -0.31 17.52 -17.98
N LEU A 56 0.31 16.49 -18.58
CA LEU A 56 0.34 15.12 -18.06
C LEU A 56 1.32 14.89 -16.91
N TRP A 57 2.47 15.57 -16.96
CA TRP A 57 3.58 15.35 -16.03
C TRP A 57 3.23 15.52 -14.54
N PRO A 58 2.43 16.52 -14.12
CA PRO A 58 2.05 16.67 -12.72
C PRO A 58 1.30 15.46 -12.17
N GLY A 59 0.29 14.99 -12.90
CA GLY A 59 -0.51 13.83 -12.50
C GLY A 59 0.30 12.54 -12.50
N LEU A 60 1.08 12.30 -13.55
CA LEU A 60 1.92 11.11 -13.68
C LEU A 60 2.95 10.99 -12.56
N THR A 61 3.63 12.08 -12.19
CA THR A 61 4.63 12.04 -11.12
C THR A 61 4.02 11.73 -9.76
N LEU A 62 2.83 12.25 -9.46
CA LEU A 62 2.10 11.96 -8.23
C LEU A 62 1.56 10.52 -8.17
N LEU A 63 1.09 9.99 -9.29
CA LEU A 63 0.66 8.58 -9.40
C LEU A 63 1.86 7.63 -9.30
N ALA A 64 2.97 7.95 -9.96
CA ALA A 64 4.21 7.18 -9.87
C ALA A 64 4.75 7.12 -8.44
N ALA A 65 4.69 8.22 -7.68
CA ALA A 65 5.06 8.23 -6.27
C ALA A 65 4.21 7.23 -5.44
N GLY A 66 2.89 7.18 -5.71
CA GLY A 66 2.00 6.17 -5.14
C GLY A 66 2.43 4.74 -5.51
N GLN A 67 2.70 4.48 -6.79
CA GLN A 67 3.14 3.15 -7.24
C GLN A 67 4.43 2.70 -6.57
N VAL A 68 5.44 3.58 -6.49
CA VAL A 68 6.72 3.26 -5.83
C VAL A 68 6.48 2.89 -4.36
N ALA A 69 5.67 3.66 -3.63
CA ALA A 69 5.34 3.34 -2.26
C ALA A 69 4.58 1.99 -2.12
N GLY A 70 3.68 1.70 -3.05
CA GLY A 70 2.94 0.44 -3.12
C GLY A 70 3.88 -0.75 -3.34
N LEU A 71 4.82 -0.64 -4.26
CA LEU A 71 5.83 -1.66 -4.55
C LEU A 71 6.75 -1.90 -3.34
N LEU A 72 7.20 -0.83 -2.67
CA LEU A 72 8.00 -0.95 -1.45
C LEU A 72 7.21 -1.65 -0.32
N GLY A 73 5.92 -1.36 -0.20
CA GLY A 73 5.01 -2.04 0.72
C GLY A 73 4.88 -3.54 0.41
N ALA A 74 4.65 -3.89 -0.87
CA ALA A 74 4.58 -5.26 -1.34
C ALA A 74 5.90 -6.02 -1.10
N ALA A 75 7.04 -5.39 -1.39
CA ALA A 75 8.36 -5.96 -1.16
C ALA A 75 8.61 -6.22 0.33
N ALA A 76 8.27 -5.27 1.21
CA ALA A 76 8.39 -5.45 2.65
C ALA A 76 7.52 -6.62 3.16
N ALA A 77 6.27 -6.72 2.68
CA ALA A 77 5.36 -7.80 3.03
C ALA A 77 5.84 -9.17 2.50
N GLY A 78 6.31 -9.23 1.25
CA GLY A 78 6.85 -10.44 0.63
C GLY A 78 8.12 -10.95 1.32
N LEU A 79 9.04 -10.05 1.66
CA LEU A 79 10.23 -10.39 2.46
C LEU A 79 9.86 -10.86 3.86
N GLY A 80 8.86 -10.23 4.49
CA GLY A 80 8.32 -10.68 5.77
C GLY A 80 7.74 -12.09 5.67
N LEU A 81 6.94 -12.35 4.64
CA LEU A 81 6.32 -13.66 4.40
C LEU A 81 7.38 -14.74 4.21
N ARG A 82 8.39 -14.47 3.37
CA ARG A 82 9.50 -15.39 3.15
C ARG A 82 10.22 -15.75 4.45
N ARG A 83 10.49 -14.77 5.33
CA ARG A 83 11.14 -15.01 6.63
C ARG A 83 10.30 -15.87 7.58
N VAL A 84 9.00 -15.61 7.67
CA VAL A 84 8.10 -16.43 8.51
C VAL A 84 8.04 -17.87 7.98
N LEU A 85 7.97 -18.06 6.67
CA LEU A 85 7.97 -19.38 6.05
C LEU A 85 9.30 -20.13 6.21
N THR A 86 10.43 -19.43 6.36
CA THR A 86 11.73 -20.04 6.65
C THR A 86 11.97 -20.25 8.16
N GLY A 87 10.92 -20.15 9.00
CA GLY A 87 11.01 -20.44 10.43
C GLY A 87 11.48 -19.27 11.31
N THR A 88 11.51 -18.03 10.80
CA THR A 88 11.76 -16.86 11.67
C THR A 88 10.53 -16.56 12.51
N GLU A 89 10.74 -16.18 13.77
CA GLU A 89 9.65 -15.80 14.68
C GLU A 89 8.69 -14.75 14.05
N PRO A 90 7.37 -15.00 14.06
CA PRO A 90 6.40 -14.14 13.39
C PRO A 90 6.27 -12.73 13.98
N GLN A 91 6.45 -12.62 15.30
CA GLN A 91 6.24 -11.37 16.03
C GLN A 91 7.20 -10.25 15.63
N PRO A 92 8.53 -10.45 15.66
CA PRO A 92 9.49 -9.41 15.26
C PRO A 92 9.37 -9.06 13.77
N VAL A 93 9.08 -10.05 12.91
CA VAL A 93 8.91 -9.83 11.47
C VAL A 93 7.70 -8.95 11.18
N THR A 94 6.53 -9.29 11.72
CA THR A 94 5.31 -8.50 11.51
C THR A 94 5.41 -7.09 12.11
N ARG A 95 6.08 -6.92 13.25
CA ARG A 95 6.35 -5.60 13.84
C ARG A 95 7.22 -4.73 12.93
N ARG A 96 8.27 -5.32 12.34
CA ARG A 96 9.16 -4.62 11.40
C ARG A 96 8.42 -4.22 10.12
N VAL A 97 7.62 -5.11 9.55
CA VAL A 97 6.78 -4.79 8.37
C VAL A 97 5.82 -3.64 8.69
N ARG A 98 5.11 -3.69 9.82
CA ARG A 98 4.21 -2.60 10.25
C ARG A 98 4.93 -1.26 10.44
N ALA A 99 6.13 -1.27 11.01
CA ALA A 99 6.95 -0.06 11.15
C ALA A 99 7.35 0.51 9.78
N THR A 100 7.77 -0.35 8.84
CA THR A 100 8.11 0.05 7.46
C THR A 100 6.90 0.65 6.75
N LEU A 101 5.72 0.02 6.82
CA LEU A 101 4.50 0.55 6.22
C LEU A 101 4.11 1.91 6.80
N GLY A 102 4.29 2.11 8.11
CA GLY A 102 4.06 3.40 8.76
C GLY A 102 4.99 4.51 8.24
N ARG A 103 6.29 4.21 8.08
CA ARG A 103 7.27 5.15 7.51
C ARG A 103 6.96 5.45 6.05
N LEU A 104 6.64 4.43 5.25
CA LEU A 104 6.26 4.58 3.84
C LEU A 104 5.00 5.45 3.70
N GLY A 105 3.95 5.20 4.49
CA GLY A 105 2.73 6.00 4.46
C GLY A 105 2.99 7.47 4.81
N THR A 106 3.86 7.74 5.80
CA THR A 106 4.22 9.11 6.19
C THR A 106 5.05 9.80 5.11
N ALA A 107 6.07 9.11 4.58
CA ALA A 107 6.92 9.63 3.51
C ALA A 107 6.11 9.92 2.25
N LEU A 108 5.18 9.02 1.87
CA LEU A 108 4.28 9.22 0.74
C LEU A 108 3.36 10.42 0.96
N ALA A 109 2.76 10.56 2.15
CA ALA A 109 1.90 11.70 2.44
C ALA A 109 2.64 13.04 2.32
N VAL A 110 3.87 13.12 2.85
CA VAL A 110 4.73 14.31 2.73
C VAL A 110 5.09 14.57 1.26
N ALA A 111 5.48 13.54 0.51
CA ALA A 111 5.83 13.66 -0.89
C ALA A 111 4.65 14.11 -1.76
N LEU A 112 3.45 13.60 -1.51
CA LEU A 112 2.24 14.02 -2.22
C LEU A 112 1.85 15.46 -1.88
N ALA A 113 1.91 15.86 -0.61
CA ALA A 113 1.62 17.23 -0.21
C ALA A 113 2.61 18.23 -0.82
N ALA A 114 3.92 17.93 -0.74
CA ALA A 114 4.96 18.76 -1.32
C ALA A 114 4.87 18.80 -2.84
N GLY A 115 4.69 17.64 -3.49
CA GLY A 115 4.55 17.55 -4.95
C GLY A 115 3.32 18.29 -5.46
N ALA A 116 2.18 18.16 -4.79
CA ALA A 116 0.96 18.90 -5.14
C ALA A 116 1.17 20.41 -5.00
N ALA A 117 1.78 20.87 -3.90
CA ALA A 117 2.07 22.28 -3.69
C ALA A 117 2.98 22.85 -4.78
N VAL A 118 4.09 22.16 -5.09
CA VAL A 118 5.04 22.56 -6.15
C VAL A 118 4.31 22.65 -7.50
N TRP A 119 3.53 21.63 -7.86
CA TRP A 119 2.84 21.61 -9.15
C TRP A 119 1.72 22.66 -9.26
N ILE A 120 1.02 22.97 -8.18
CA ILE A 120 0.03 24.05 -8.15
C ILE A 120 0.69 25.40 -8.42
N VAL A 121 1.89 25.64 -7.85
CA VAL A 121 2.64 26.88 -8.12
C VAL A 121 3.14 26.94 -9.57
N VAL A 122 3.66 25.84 -10.11
CA VAL A 122 4.22 25.79 -11.48
C VAL A 122 3.11 25.82 -12.56
N ARG A 123 1.95 25.21 -12.29
CA ARG A 123 0.83 25.06 -13.23
C ARG A 123 -0.52 25.33 -12.53
N PRO A 124 -0.83 26.60 -12.21
CA PRO A 124 -2.04 26.93 -11.46
C PRO A 124 -3.32 26.59 -12.24
N THR A 125 -3.31 26.57 -13.57
CA THR A 125 -4.47 26.21 -14.39
C THR A 125 -4.86 24.73 -14.29
N ALA A 126 -3.96 23.86 -13.84
CA ALA A 126 -4.17 22.41 -13.73
C ALA A 126 -4.43 21.93 -12.29
N TRP A 127 -4.71 22.85 -11.36
CA TRP A 127 -4.80 22.55 -9.92
C TRP A 127 -5.81 21.45 -9.58
N VAL A 128 -6.96 21.39 -10.26
CA VAL A 128 -7.99 20.37 -10.04
C VAL A 128 -7.45 18.97 -10.36
N ALA A 129 -6.79 18.82 -11.51
CA ALA A 129 -6.21 17.54 -11.94
C ALA A 129 -5.07 17.10 -11.00
N ILE A 130 -4.25 18.05 -10.55
CA ILE A 130 -3.18 17.80 -9.58
C ILE A 130 -3.76 17.28 -8.26
N LEU A 131 -4.78 17.95 -7.72
CA LEU A 131 -5.44 17.51 -6.49
C LEU A 131 -6.14 16.17 -6.64
N ALA A 132 -6.80 15.91 -7.77
CA ALA A 132 -7.43 14.61 -8.04
C ALA A 132 -6.39 13.48 -8.05
N CYS A 133 -5.25 13.67 -8.74
CA CYS A 133 -4.17 12.69 -8.77
C CYS A 133 -3.52 12.50 -7.38
N ALA A 134 -3.27 13.60 -6.67
CA ALA A 134 -2.76 13.56 -5.31
C ALA A 134 -3.72 12.80 -4.37
N LEU A 135 -5.03 13.01 -4.52
CA LEU A 135 -6.05 12.34 -3.73
C LEU A 135 -6.10 10.83 -4.01
N VAL A 136 -6.05 10.43 -5.29
CA VAL A 136 -5.99 9.00 -5.67
C VAL A 136 -4.74 8.34 -5.07
N SER A 137 -3.57 8.97 -5.16
CA SER A 137 -2.36 8.46 -4.50
C SER A 137 -2.45 8.49 -2.97
N ALA A 138 -3.17 9.46 -2.39
CA ALA A 138 -3.39 9.55 -0.96
C ALA A 138 -4.28 8.41 -0.42
N GLN A 139 -5.15 7.82 -1.25
CA GLN A 139 -5.89 6.60 -0.87
C GLN A 139 -4.94 5.47 -0.47
N LEU A 140 -3.77 5.38 -1.11
CA LEU A 140 -2.75 4.40 -0.72
C LEU A 140 -2.21 4.64 0.69
N VAL A 141 -2.09 5.90 1.14
CA VAL A 141 -1.70 6.22 2.53
C VAL A 141 -2.72 5.66 3.52
N VAL A 142 -4.02 5.79 3.21
CA VAL A 142 -5.10 5.26 4.05
C VAL A 142 -5.02 3.73 4.11
N VAL A 143 -4.81 3.09 2.96
CA VAL A 143 -4.64 1.63 2.86
C VAL A 143 -3.44 1.15 3.67
N LEU A 144 -2.27 1.80 3.53
CA LEU A 144 -1.07 1.47 4.31
C LEU A 144 -1.29 1.65 5.82
N ARG A 145 -2.05 2.69 6.21
CA ARG A 145 -2.39 2.95 7.61
C ARG A 145 -3.38 1.92 8.17
N PHE A 146 -4.29 1.41 7.34
CA PHE A 146 -5.20 0.32 7.69
C PHE A 146 -4.45 -1.00 7.86
N LEU A 147 -3.57 -1.36 6.91
CA LEU A 147 -2.72 -2.56 6.96
C LEU A 147 -1.72 -2.57 8.14
N ARG A 148 -1.47 -1.40 8.74
CA ARG A 148 -0.65 -1.28 9.95
C ARG A 148 -1.38 -1.73 11.23
N ARG A 149 -2.71 -1.63 11.28
CA ARG A 149 -3.50 -1.97 12.48
C ARG A 149 -3.52 -3.50 12.64
#